data_AF-A0A0Q7MGK6-F1
#
_entry.id   AF-A0A0Q7MGK6-F1
#
_cell.length_a   1.000
_cell.length_b   1.000
_cell.length_c   1.000
_cell.angle_alpha   90.00
_cell.angle_beta   90.00
_cell.angle_gamma   90.00
#
_symmetry.space_group_name_H-M   'P 1'
#
loop_
_entity.id
_entity.type
_entity.pdbx_description
1 polymer ?
#
loop_
_entity_poly.entity_id
_entity_poly.type
_entity_poly.pdbx_seq_one_letter_code
_entity_poly.pdbx_strand_id
1 'polypeptide(L)'
;MTEDSPMRFREPAALAWQSPVEVVCPRCGSRATVRENDVGYRLTCTRCPLAVDGGSERHVLVDGRLVVLQWKHGAWHDPAVDRYVSVFRAREGEEPVFGLPLWLRTECCGGHLLWANNEEHLGYIESYVGATLRESVGLSTVLPTWMKLAKNREDILRSLHRLRTTLAPG
;
A
#
# COMPACT_ATOMS: atom_id res chain seq x y z
N MET A 1 -41.56 -3.38 4.74
CA MET A 1 -40.35 -3.46 5.59
C MET A 1 -39.29 -4.10 4.74
N THR A 2 -38.44 -3.31 4.09
CA THR A 2 -37.34 -3.84 3.28
C THR A 2 -36.31 -4.44 4.24
N GLU A 3 -36.14 -5.75 4.23
CA GLU A 3 -34.98 -6.42 4.83
C GLU A 3 -33.74 -5.87 4.12
N ASP A 4 -33.05 -4.95 4.79
CA ASP A 4 -31.79 -4.41 4.33
C ASP A 4 -30.77 -5.55 4.39
N SER A 5 -30.54 -6.19 3.25
CA SER A 5 -29.60 -7.30 3.14
C SER A 5 -28.23 -6.80 3.62
N PRO A 6 -27.60 -7.44 4.61
CA PRO A 6 -26.38 -6.90 5.20
C PRO A 6 -25.31 -6.76 4.12
N MET A 7 -24.72 -5.57 3.99
CA MET A 7 -23.59 -5.33 3.10
C MET A 7 -22.44 -6.26 3.50
N ARG A 8 -22.30 -7.37 2.76
CA ARG A 8 -21.29 -8.40 2.98
C ARG A 8 -20.08 -8.10 2.11
N PHE A 9 -18.92 -8.03 2.74
CA PHE A 9 -17.65 -7.87 2.05
C PHE A 9 -17.29 -9.13 1.23
N ARG A 10 -16.74 -8.95 0.01
CA ARG A 10 -16.16 -10.03 -0.81
C ARG A 10 -14.73 -9.67 -1.18
N GLU A 11 -13.81 -10.61 -1.00
CA GLU A 11 -12.42 -10.44 -1.40
C GLU A 11 -12.28 -10.33 -2.93
N PRO A 12 -11.59 -9.30 -3.46
CA PRO A 12 -11.29 -9.23 -4.88
C PRO A 12 -10.33 -10.35 -5.30
N ALA A 13 -10.55 -10.94 -6.47
CA ALA A 13 -9.67 -11.99 -7.02
C ALA A 13 -8.31 -11.47 -7.51
N ALA A 14 -8.17 -10.15 -7.71
CA ALA A 14 -6.98 -9.51 -8.26
C ALA A 14 -6.22 -8.72 -7.19
N LEU A 15 -4.89 -8.83 -7.21
CA LEU A 15 -3.95 -8.05 -6.37
C LEU A 15 -3.63 -6.67 -6.99
N ALA A 16 -4.57 -6.08 -7.73
CA ALA A 16 -4.35 -4.82 -8.45
C ALA A 16 -4.13 -3.60 -7.52
N TRP A 17 -4.37 -3.76 -6.22
CA TRP A 17 -3.92 -2.84 -5.18
C TRP A 17 -2.39 -2.80 -4.97
N GLN A 18 -1.62 -3.74 -5.50
CA GLN A 18 -0.16 -3.80 -5.32
C GLN A 18 0.60 -2.92 -6.32
N SER A 19 0.03 -2.61 -7.47
CA SER A 19 0.68 -1.81 -8.52
C SER A 19 -0.38 -1.13 -9.40
N PRO A 20 -0.29 0.20 -9.64
CA PRO A 20 0.74 1.11 -9.15
C PRO A 20 0.62 1.38 -7.65
N VAL A 21 1.70 1.86 -7.05
CA VAL A 21 1.69 2.46 -5.70
C VAL A 21 1.79 3.97 -5.81
N GLU A 22 0.86 4.69 -5.17
CA GLU A 22 0.80 6.15 -5.11
C GLU A 22 1.70 6.67 -3.98
N VAL A 23 2.68 7.51 -4.32
CA VAL A 23 3.68 8.05 -3.40
C VAL A 23 3.80 9.58 -3.50
N VAL A 24 4.39 10.18 -2.47
CA VAL A 24 4.79 11.58 -2.49
C VAL A 24 6.07 11.73 -3.31
N CYS A 25 6.04 12.57 -4.34
CA CYS A 25 7.22 12.87 -5.15
C CYS A 25 8.31 13.53 -4.28
N PRO A 26 9.53 12.96 -4.21
CA PRO A 26 10.61 13.54 -3.40
C PRO A 26 11.14 14.86 -3.98
N ARG A 27 10.84 15.17 -5.24
CA ARG A 27 11.29 16.39 -5.92
C ARG A 27 10.37 17.59 -5.71
N CYS A 28 9.04 17.39 -5.75
CA CYS A 28 8.08 18.50 -5.75
C CYS A 28 6.90 18.31 -4.78
N GLY A 29 6.88 17.23 -4.00
CA GLY A 29 5.82 16.94 -3.02
C GLY A 29 4.46 16.62 -3.62
N SER A 30 4.31 16.59 -4.95
CA SER A 30 3.05 16.22 -5.62
C SER A 30 2.94 14.70 -5.78
N ARG A 31 1.77 14.22 -6.20
CA ARG A 31 1.55 12.79 -6.44
C ARG A 31 2.53 12.23 -7.49
N ALA A 32 3.02 11.03 -7.21
CA ALA A 32 3.83 10.23 -8.12
C ALA A 32 3.41 8.76 -8.00
N THR A 33 3.74 7.96 -9.02
CA THR A 33 3.42 6.54 -9.08
C THR A 33 4.68 5.72 -9.17
N VAL A 34 4.75 4.64 -8.39
CA VAL A 34 5.70 3.55 -8.57
C VAL A 34 4.99 2.41 -9.28
N ARG A 35 5.53 1.97 -10.43
CA ARG A 35 5.02 0.83 -11.20
C ARG A 35 6.10 -0.22 -11.37
N GLU A 36 5.74 -1.48 -11.20
CA GLU A 36 6.57 -2.59 -11.62
C GLU A 36 6.68 -2.64 -13.16
N ASN A 37 7.83 -3.04 -13.67
CA ASN A 37 8.10 -3.30 -15.07
C ASN A 37 9.00 -4.55 -15.22
N ASP A 38 9.28 -4.97 -16.46
CA ASP A 38 10.02 -6.21 -16.75
C ASP A 38 11.42 -6.28 -16.12
N VAL A 39 12.00 -5.15 -15.71
CA VAL A 39 13.38 -5.05 -15.19
C VAL A 39 13.45 -4.51 -13.76
N GLY A 40 12.32 -4.29 -13.09
CA GLY A 40 12.26 -3.71 -11.74
C GLY A 40 11.07 -2.77 -11.58
N TYR A 41 11.35 -1.52 -11.19
CA TYR A 41 10.31 -0.52 -10.89
C TYR A 41 10.63 0.82 -11.52
N ARG A 42 9.61 1.62 -11.81
CA ARG A 42 9.74 2.99 -12.29
C ARG A 42 8.88 3.94 -11.46
N LEU A 43 9.53 4.94 -10.88
CA LEU A 43 8.91 6.09 -10.25
C LEU A 43 8.69 7.20 -11.30
N THR A 44 7.46 7.69 -11.42
CA THR A 44 7.12 8.84 -12.28
C THR A 44 6.24 9.84 -11.54
N CYS A 45 6.59 11.13 -11.59
CA CYS A 45 5.75 12.20 -11.05
C CYS A 45 4.78 12.74 -12.09
N THR A 46 3.55 13.08 -11.69
CA THR A 46 2.54 13.67 -12.58
C THR A 46 2.70 15.17 -12.80
N ARG A 47 3.55 15.85 -12.02
CA ARG A 47 3.69 17.33 -12.04
C ARG A 47 5.08 17.83 -12.45
N CYS A 48 6.12 17.04 -12.25
CA CYS A 48 7.49 17.45 -12.59
C CYS A 48 8.19 16.37 -13.40
N PRO A 49 9.32 16.69 -14.07
CA PRO A 49 10.05 15.72 -14.90
C PRO A 49 10.75 14.58 -14.14
N LEU A 50 10.43 14.32 -12.87
CA LEU A 50 11.04 13.22 -12.13
C LEU A 50 10.59 11.88 -12.73
N ALA A 51 11.54 11.15 -13.29
CA ALA A 51 11.43 9.75 -13.67
C ALA A 51 12.69 9.04 -13.20
N VAL A 52 12.53 7.99 -12.39
CA VAL A 52 13.65 7.23 -11.83
C VAL A 52 13.34 5.74 -11.92
N ASP A 53 14.27 4.99 -12.49
CA ASP A 53 14.20 3.52 -12.46
C ASP A 53 14.81 3.01 -11.16
N GLY A 54 14.03 2.19 -10.45
CA GLY A 54 14.49 1.36 -9.36
C GLY A 54 14.91 0.02 -9.95
N GLY A 55 16.18 -0.33 -9.78
CA GLY A 55 16.69 -1.61 -10.27
C GLY A 55 16.00 -2.80 -9.60
N SER A 56 16.16 -3.97 -10.20
CA SER A 56 15.82 -5.25 -9.58
C SER A 56 16.75 -5.64 -8.43
N GLU A 57 17.64 -4.75 -7.98
CA GLU A 57 18.62 -5.00 -6.93
C GLU A 57 18.41 -4.06 -5.74
N ARG A 58 18.53 -4.60 -4.52
CA ARG A 58 18.43 -3.85 -3.27
C ARG A 58 19.62 -4.12 -2.37
N HIS A 59 20.28 -3.04 -1.96
CA HIS A 59 21.40 -3.10 -1.01
C HIS A 59 20.88 -2.99 0.43
N VAL A 60 21.12 -4.01 1.24
CA VAL A 60 20.75 -4.05 2.66
C VAL A 60 21.97 -4.39 3.52
N LEU A 61 21.99 -3.91 4.76
CA LEU A 61 23.00 -4.31 5.73
C LEU A 61 22.42 -5.38 6.65
N VAL A 62 23.05 -6.55 6.69
CA VAL A 62 22.74 -7.65 7.61
C VAL A 62 23.96 -7.90 8.48
N ASP A 63 23.85 -7.65 9.78
CA ASP A 63 24.96 -7.76 10.74
C ASP A 63 26.23 -7.00 10.29
N GLY A 64 26.04 -5.81 9.70
CA GLY A 64 27.12 -4.97 9.18
C GLY A 64 27.70 -5.41 7.82
N ARG A 65 27.19 -6.49 7.22
CA ARG A 65 27.57 -6.94 5.87
C ARG A 65 26.61 -6.40 4.83
N LEU A 66 27.14 -5.87 3.73
CA LEU A 66 26.35 -5.49 2.57
C LEU A 66 25.86 -6.74 1.84
N VAL A 67 24.54 -6.87 1.73
CA VAL A 67 23.85 -7.93 0.98
C VAL A 67 23.08 -7.27 -0.16
N VAL A 68 23.22 -7.81 -1.36
CA VAL A 68 22.50 -7.37 -2.56
C VAL A 68 21.39 -8.36 -2.85
N LEU A 69 20.15 -7.97 -2.58
CA LEU A 69 18.97 -8.77 -2.88
C LEU A 69 18.52 -8.50 -4.30
N GLN A 70 18.06 -9.53 -5.01
CA GLN A 70 17.49 -9.43 -6.35
C GLN A 70 15.99 -9.67 -6.31
N TRP A 71 15.20 -8.88 -7.02
CA TRP A 71 13.77 -9.13 -7.17
C TRP A 71 13.54 -10.32 -8.11
N LYS A 72 12.96 -11.41 -7.61
CA LYS A 72 12.58 -12.60 -8.39
C LYS A 72 11.25 -13.16 -7.90
N HIS A 73 10.34 -13.45 -8.82
CA HIS A 73 9.06 -14.11 -8.53
C HIS A 73 8.23 -13.43 -7.42
N GLY A 74 8.22 -12.09 -7.38
CA GLY A 74 7.45 -11.33 -6.39
C GLY A 74 8.07 -11.29 -4.98
N ALA A 75 9.33 -11.68 -4.84
CA ALA A 75 10.05 -11.63 -3.57
C ALA A 75 11.51 -11.22 -3.77
N TRP A 76 12.11 -10.65 -2.73
CA TRP A 76 13.55 -10.39 -2.70
C TRP A 76 14.30 -11.71 -2.51
N HIS A 77 15.28 -12.00 -3.34
CA HIS A 77 16.12 -13.19 -3.33
C HIS A 77 17.54 -12.77 -2.97
N ASP A 78 18.13 -13.35 -1.94
CA ASP A 78 19.56 -13.25 -1.68
C ASP A 78 20.26 -14.33 -2.54
N PRO A 79 20.95 -13.95 -3.63
CA PRO A 79 21.60 -14.91 -4.50
C PRO A 79 22.84 -15.53 -3.84
N ALA A 80 23.43 -14.90 -2.82
CA ALA A 80 24.64 -15.40 -2.18
C ALA A 80 24.37 -16.63 -1.29
N VAL A 81 23.15 -16.74 -0.74
CA VAL A 81 22.73 -17.86 0.12
C VAL A 81 21.48 -18.58 -0.39
N ASP A 82 21.06 -18.27 -1.62
CA ASP A 82 19.87 -18.80 -2.28
C ASP A 82 18.60 -18.75 -1.42
N ARG A 83 18.33 -17.59 -0.82
CA ARG A 83 17.21 -17.41 0.12
C ARG A 83 16.26 -16.33 -0.32
N TYR A 84 14.97 -16.65 -0.38
CA TYR A 84 13.94 -15.64 -0.50
C TYR A 84 13.71 -14.92 0.84
N VAL A 85 13.88 -13.61 0.83
CA VAL A 85 13.54 -12.67 1.89
C VAL A 85 12.10 -12.24 1.66
N SER A 86 11.17 -13.00 2.23
CA SER A 86 9.72 -12.70 2.19
C SER A 86 9.29 -11.61 3.17
N VAL A 87 10.20 -11.16 4.06
CA VAL A 87 9.87 -10.23 5.15
C VAL A 87 10.60 -8.91 4.96
N PHE A 88 10.32 -8.23 3.85
CA PHE A 88 10.33 -6.77 3.91
C PHE A 88 8.99 -6.33 4.49
N ARG A 89 8.94 -6.11 5.80
CA ARG A 89 7.89 -5.24 6.33
C ARG A 89 8.22 -3.85 5.83
N ALA A 90 7.56 -3.43 4.76
CA ALA A 90 7.48 -2.02 4.42
C ALA A 90 7.12 -1.27 5.71
N ARG A 91 7.80 -0.16 5.98
CA ARG A 91 7.37 0.72 7.08
C ARG A 91 5.92 1.13 6.77
N GLU A 92 5.09 1.20 7.81
CA GLU A 92 3.69 1.56 7.62
C GLU A 92 3.60 2.90 6.87
N GLY A 93 2.84 2.92 5.78
CA GLY A 93 2.70 4.12 4.97
C GLY A 93 3.92 4.50 4.12
N GLU A 94 4.81 3.55 3.81
CA GLU A 94 5.91 3.71 2.85
C GLU A 94 5.86 2.66 1.73
N GLU A 95 6.23 3.08 0.53
CA GLU A 95 6.42 2.20 -0.62
C GLU A 95 7.77 1.45 -0.48
N PRO A 96 7.79 0.12 -0.64
CA PRO A 96 8.94 -0.72 -0.26
C PRO A 96 10.19 -0.55 -1.14
N VAL A 97 10.08 -0.13 -2.39
CA VAL A 97 11.20 -0.09 -3.34
C VAL A 97 12.04 1.16 -3.14
N PHE A 98 11.42 2.33 -3.18
CA PHE A 98 12.08 3.63 -3.04
C PHE A 98 12.06 4.17 -1.61
N GLY A 99 11.34 3.52 -0.69
CA GLY A 99 11.19 3.99 0.70
C GLY A 99 10.43 5.32 0.77
N LEU A 100 9.59 5.60 -0.23
CA LEU A 100 8.89 6.87 -0.32
C LEU A 100 7.58 6.82 0.47
N PRO A 101 7.21 7.91 1.14
CA PRO A 101 5.95 7.98 1.84
C PRO A 101 4.77 7.84 0.86
N LEU A 102 3.79 7.01 1.21
CA LEU A 102 2.57 6.85 0.42
C LEU A 102 1.82 8.18 0.30
N TRP A 103 1.25 8.44 -0.88
CA TRP A 103 0.39 9.59 -1.12
C TRP A 103 -0.90 9.48 -0.30
N LEU A 104 -1.47 8.28 -0.26
CA LEU A 104 -2.72 7.98 0.42
C LEU A 104 -2.45 7.55 1.87
N ARG A 105 -2.07 8.50 2.72
CA ARG A 105 -1.89 8.26 4.16
C ARG A 105 -2.34 9.45 5.00
N THR A 106 -2.87 9.17 6.18
CA THR A 106 -3.30 10.19 7.16
C THR A 106 -3.30 9.61 8.56
N GLU A 107 -3.10 10.44 9.57
CA GLU A 107 -3.40 10.04 10.94
C GLU A 107 -4.92 9.81 11.10
N CYS A 108 -5.28 8.78 11.87
CA CYS A 108 -6.63 8.45 12.30
C CYS A 108 -6.62 7.97 13.75
N CYS A 109 -7.77 8.10 14.42
CA CYS A 109 -8.13 7.15 15.46
C CYS A 109 -7.13 7.11 16.65
N GLY A 110 -6.64 8.27 17.10
CA GLY A 110 -5.67 8.37 18.19
C GLY A 110 -4.20 8.27 17.76
N GLY A 111 -3.87 8.74 16.55
CA GLY A 111 -2.50 8.81 16.04
C GLY A 111 -2.04 7.57 15.25
N HIS A 112 -2.95 6.65 14.93
CA HIS A 112 -2.65 5.54 14.04
C HIS A 112 -2.55 6.03 12.59
N LEU A 113 -1.63 5.45 11.81
CA LEU A 113 -1.50 5.77 10.40
C LEU A 113 -2.48 4.93 9.57
N LEU A 114 -3.50 5.58 9.02
CA LEU A 114 -4.33 5.00 7.96
C LEU A 114 -3.61 5.19 6.63
N TRP A 115 -3.47 4.13 5.85
CA TRP A 115 -2.80 4.19 4.55
C TRP A 115 -3.39 3.22 3.54
N ALA A 116 -3.20 3.52 2.26
CA ALA A 116 -3.53 2.66 1.14
C ALA A 116 -2.48 2.81 0.04
N ASN A 117 -2.30 1.79 -0.80
CA ASN A 117 -1.32 1.82 -1.88
C ASN A 117 -1.82 2.65 -3.05
N ASN A 118 -3.10 2.52 -3.39
CA ASN A 118 -3.74 3.17 -4.51
C ASN A 118 -5.26 3.26 -4.28
N GLU A 119 -6.00 3.73 -5.28
CA GLU A 119 -7.46 3.87 -5.19
C GLU A 119 -8.19 2.54 -4.93
N GLU A 120 -7.71 1.46 -5.53
CA GLU A 120 -8.32 0.13 -5.35
C GLU A 120 -8.11 -0.37 -3.92
N HIS A 121 -6.92 -0.16 -3.34
CA HIS A 121 -6.69 -0.46 -1.92
C HIS A 121 -7.60 0.40 -1.02
N LEU A 122 -7.77 1.68 -1.34
CA LEU A 122 -8.71 2.56 -0.64
C LEU A 122 -10.13 1.98 -0.65
N GLY A 123 -10.63 1.58 -1.83
CA GLY A 123 -11.95 0.98 -2.01
C GLY A 123 -12.10 -0.37 -1.29
N TYR A 124 -11.03 -1.17 -1.24
CA TYR A 124 -10.97 -2.40 -0.46
C TYR A 124 -11.22 -2.12 1.03
N ILE A 125 -10.43 -1.21 1.63
CA ILE A 125 -10.51 -0.89 3.06
C ILE A 125 -11.89 -0.31 3.37
N GLU A 126 -12.39 0.59 2.53
CA GLU A 126 -13.72 1.18 2.68
C GLU A 126 -14.82 0.12 2.67
N SER A 127 -14.80 -0.79 1.70
CA SER A 127 -15.78 -1.87 1.58
C SER A 127 -15.74 -2.81 2.79
N TYR A 128 -14.54 -3.14 3.28
CA TYR A 128 -14.37 -4.01 4.45
C TYR A 128 -14.82 -3.33 5.75
N VAL A 129 -14.42 -2.09 5.98
CA VAL A 129 -14.75 -1.33 7.19
C VAL A 129 -16.24 -0.96 7.22
N GLY A 130 -16.82 -0.63 6.07
CA GLY A 130 -18.24 -0.33 5.91
C GLY A 130 -19.16 -1.55 6.05
N ALA A 131 -18.67 -2.76 5.74
CA ALA A 131 -19.47 -3.97 5.86
C ALA A 131 -19.93 -4.25 7.31
N THR A 132 -21.19 -4.64 7.44
CA THR A 132 -21.81 -5.06 8.71
C THR A 132 -21.46 -6.51 9.05
N LEU A 133 -21.25 -7.34 8.03
CA LEU A 133 -20.73 -8.71 8.15
C LEU A 133 -19.37 -8.80 7.44
N ARG A 134 -18.32 -9.09 8.21
CA ARG A 134 -16.94 -9.14 7.73
C ARG A 134 -16.40 -10.55 7.82
N GLU A 135 -16.02 -11.10 6.68
CA GLU A 135 -15.28 -12.35 6.62
C GLU A 135 -13.79 -12.04 6.66
N SER A 136 -13.06 -12.72 7.54
CA SER A 136 -11.62 -12.54 7.68
C SER A 136 -10.89 -13.47 6.71
N VAL A 137 -10.93 -13.12 5.44
CA VAL A 137 -10.24 -13.84 4.34
C VAL A 137 -9.35 -12.87 3.56
N GLY A 138 -8.26 -13.38 2.96
CA GLY A 138 -7.37 -12.56 2.15
C GLY A 138 -6.73 -11.38 2.90
N LEU A 139 -6.69 -10.19 2.29
CA LEU A 139 -6.02 -8.99 2.83
C LEU A 139 -6.63 -8.51 4.15
N SER A 140 -7.90 -8.79 4.40
CA SER A 140 -8.58 -8.43 5.65
C SER A 140 -7.94 -9.11 6.86
N THR A 141 -7.30 -10.26 6.68
CA THR A 141 -6.60 -10.97 7.77
C THR A 141 -5.43 -10.16 8.30
N VAL A 142 -4.72 -9.43 7.42
CA VAL A 142 -3.51 -8.67 7.75
C VAL A 142 -3.77 -7.20 8.07
N LEU A 143 -5.00 -6.71 7.94
CA LEU A 143 -5.34 -5.36 8.40
C LEU A 143 -5.09 -5.20 9.91
N PRO A 144 -4.53 -4.07 10.36
CA PRO A 144 -4.31 -3.79 11.77
C PRO A 144 -5.60 -3.92 12.60
N THR A 145 -5.49 -4.46 13.81
CA THR A 145 -6.63 -4.68 14.71
C THR A 145 -7.47 -3.41 14.91
N TRP A 146 -6.82 -2.24 15.04
CA TRP A 146 -7.53 -0.98 15.25
C TRP A 146 -8.44 -0.62 14.07
N MET A 147 -8.10 -0.99 12.83
CA MET A 147 -8.97 -0.76 11.67
C MET A 147 -10.24 -1.62 11.70
N LYS A 148 -10.19 -2.74 12.42
CA LYS A 148 -11.32 -3.68 12.55
C LYS A 148 -12.28 -3.30 13.66
N LEU A 149 -11.87 -2.46 14.61
CA LEU A 149 -12.72 -2.08 15.75
C LEU A 149 -13.91 -1.22 15.30
N ALA A 150 -15.12 -1.60 15.72
CA ALA A 150 -16.35 -0.90 15.35
C ALA A 150 -16.32 0.60 15.73
N LYS A 151 -15.73 0.94 16.88
CA LYS A 151 -15.59 2.33 17.36
C LYS A 151 -14.82 3.25 16.40
N ASN A 152 -13.95 2.70 15.55
CA ASN A 152 -13.12 3.46 14.63
C ASN A 152 -13.76 3.59 13.23
N ARG A 153 -14.90 2.92 12.98
CA ARG A 153 -15.52 2.80 11.65
C ARG A 153 -15.76 4.16 11.01
N GLU A 154 -16.46 5.06 11.71
CA GLU A 154 -16.84 6.37 11.15
C GLU A 154 -15.62 7.23 10.83
N ASP A 155 -14.63 7.26 11.73
CA ASP A 155 -13.40 8.03 11.54
C ASP A 155 -12.55 7.50 10.38
N ILE A 156 -12.48 6.17 10.24
CA ILE A 156 -11.81 5.53 9.10
C ILE A 156 -12.52 5.91 7.81
N LEU A 157 -13.84 5.70 7.70
CA LEU A 157 -14.60 5.99 6.48
C LEU A 157 -14.47 7.46 6.07
N ARG A 158 -14.54 8.39 7.03
CA ARG A 158 -14.31 9.82 6.80
C ARG A 158 -12.90 10.11 6.28
N SER A 159 -11.90 9.43 6.84
CA SER A 159 -10.49 9.59 6.45
C SER A 159 -10.23 9.03 5.06
N LEU A 160 -10.79 7.85 4.72
CA LEU A 160 -10.71 7.27 3.37
C LEU A 160 -11.38 8.17 2.33
N HIS A 161 -12.53 8.75 2.65
CA HIS A 161 -13.19 9.71 1.76
C HIS A 161 -12.29 10.93 1.48
N ARG A 162 -11.70 11.51 2.54
CA ARG A 162 -10.73 12.63 2.39
C ARG A 162 -9.55 12.23 1.51
N LEU A 163 -8.95 11.07 1.74
CA LEU A 163 -7.85 10.56 0.92
C LEU A 163 -8.25 10.40 -0.55
N ARG A 164 -9.46 9.90 -0.83
CA ARG A 164 -9.94 9.79 -2.22
C ARG A 164 -10.05 11.15 -2.92
N THR A 165 -10.42 12.22 -2.22
CA THR A 165 -10.44 13.57 -2.83
C THR A 165 -9.07 14.05 -3.30
N THR A 166 -7.98 13.54 -2.72
CA THR A 166 -6.60 13.86 -3.15
C THR A 166 -6.19 13.19 -4.45
N LEU A 167 -7.00 12.26 -4.97
CA LEU A 167 -6.72 11.55 -6.22
C LEU A 167 -7.33 12.22 -7.45
N ALA A 168 -8.33 13.09 -7.25
CA ALA A 168 -8.97 13.83 -8.33
C ALA A 168 -7.92 14.68 -9.07
N PRO A 169 -7.99 14.78 -10.41
CA PRO A 169 -7.14 15.73 -11.13
C PRO A 169 -7.45 17.14 -10.61
N GLY A 170 -6.42 17.81 -10.09
CA GLY A 170 -6.47 19.23 -9.73
C GLY A 170 -6.33 20.14 -10.93
#